data_AF-A0A7S1HGB4-F1
#
_entry.id   AF-A0A7S1HGB4-F1
#
_cell.length_a   1.000
_cell.length_b   1.000
_cell.length_c   1.000
_cell.angle_alpha   90.00
_cell.angle_beta   90.00
_cell.angle_gamma   90.00
#
_symmetry.space_group_name_H-M   'P 1'
#
loop_
_entity.id
_entity.type
_entity.pdbx_description
1 polymer ?
#
loop_
_entity_poly.entity_id
_entity_poly.type
_entity_poly.pdbx_seq_one_letter_code
_entity_poly.pdbx_strand_id
1 'polypeptide(L)'
;GSRVVYSAREVAQSFLSSGWYEGLSLGCIVCDACFRLAWEFEMSPFQENALEWAEVTFVSVFVGEAALKLYAEGSFRAFFKRYRSWGVVQVLIVVMSALALAVSRTGLPSGDSQSFRHIVMVRLANVLYAASGTRAVLLLCKAAVWRLLTSLFWLTFCVLVGALIAHKTFVDAFEGLPDTGDETIRGGRRATFRNLAWSCLSMLRLQTSDTWAEVVFDGMWAAELMGGWAHAGYSAVIMFVWLWLSRYILQGLFLAAAM
;
A
#
# COMPACT_ATOMS: atom_id res chain seq x y z
N GLY A 1 37.30 47.21 4.51
CA GLY A 1 37.04 46.35 3.35
C GLY A 1 37.21 44.90 3.74
N SER A 2 36.17 44.30 4.30
CA SER A 2 36.11 42.87 4.63
C SER A 2 35.35 42.17 3.50
N ARG A 3 36.05 41.33 2.73
CA ARG A 3 35.41 40.51 1.69
C ARG A 3 34.51 39.50 2.39
N VAL A 4 33.23 39.62 2.09
CA VAL A 4 32.20 38.66 2.43
C VAL A 4 32.52 37.35 1.71
N VAL A 5 33.18 36.43 2.41
CA VAL A 5 33.28 35.04 1.96
C VAL A 5 31.92 34.43 2.27
N TYR A 6 30.97 34.56 1.35
CA TYR A 6 29.78 33.72 1.37
C TYR A 6 30.27 32.28 1.35
N SER A 7 30.06 31.55 2.45
CA SER A 7 30.41 30.14 2.50
C SER A 7 29.62 29.45 1.38
N ALA A 8 30.24 28.55 0.60
CA ALA A 8 29.57 27.85 -0.51
C ALA A 8 28.24 27.19 -0.10
N ARG A 9 28.11 26.89 1.20
CA ARG A 9 26.89 26.44 1.86
C ARG A 9 25.74 27.45 1.86
N GLU A 10 26.02 28.74 2.09
CA GLU A 10 25.01 29.81 2.08
C GLU A 10 24.48 30.04 0.66
N VAL A 11 25.34 29.94 -0.34
CA VAL A 11 24.94 30.00 -1.75
C VAL A 11 24.04 28.82 -2.11
N ALA A 12 24.38 27.61 -1.67
CA ALA A 12 23.53 26.43 -1.85
C ALA A 12 22.18 26.56 -1.12
N GLN A 13 22.17 27.10 0.10
CA GLN A 13 20.93 27.35 0.85
C GLN A 13 20.05 28.40 0.18
N SER A 14 20.64 29.48 -0.32
CA SER A 14 19.95 30.54 -1.08
C SER A 14 19.37 30.01 -2.39
N PHE A 15 20.08 29.12 -3.06
CA PHE A 15 19.59 28.47 -4.27
C PHE A 15 18.42 27.50 -3.98
N LEU A 16 18.55 26.66 -2.95
CA LEU A 16 17.50 25.70 -2.55
C LEU A 16 16.24 26.37 -2.00
N SER A 17 16.35 27.57 -1.42
CA SER A 17 15.20 28.34 -0.94
C SER A 17 14.49 29.15 -2.03
N SER A 18 15.02 29.15 -3.26
CA SER A 18 14.38 29.83 -4.37
C SER A 18 13.09 29.12 -4.80
N GLY A 19 12.01 29.87 -4.99
CA GLY A 19 10.73 29.31 -5.43
C GLY A 19 10.78 28.64 -6.81
N TRP A 20 11.75 29.03 -7.65
CA TRP A 20 12.00 28.38 -8.93
C TRP A 20 12.58 26.97 -8.79
N TYR A 21 13.45 26.74 -7.81
CA TYR A 21 14.00 25.40 -7.55
C TYR A 21 12.90 24.41 -7.12
N GLU A 22 11.98 24.84 -6.24
CA GLU A 22 10.84 24.01 -5.84
C GLU A 22 9.97 23.63 -7.05
N GLY A 23 9.63 24.59 -7.92
CA GLY A 23 8.87 24.31 -9.15
C GLY A 23 9.58 23.35 -10.10
N LEU A 24 10.88 23.52 -10.30
CA LEU A 24 11.68 22.65 -11.17
C LEU A 24 11.79 21.23 -10.62
N SER A 25 12.05 21.06 -9.32
CA SER A 25 12.15 19.73 -8.69
C SER A 25 10.83 18.96 -8.77
N LEU A 26 9.69 19.62 -8.52
CA LEU A 26 8.36 19.02 -8.67
C LEU A 26 8.05 18.68 -10.13
N GLY A 27 8.40 19.56 -11.07
CA GLY A 27 8.26 19.31 -12.50
C GLY A 27 9.04 18.07 -12.94
N CYS A 28 10.30 17.93 -12.51
CA CYS A 28 11.11 16.74 -12.78
C CYS A 28 10.49 15.45 -12.23
N ILE A 29 9.90 15.48 -11.03
CA ILE A 29 9.20 14.33 -10.44
C ILE A 29 8.00 13.92 -11.29
N VAL A 30 7.18 14.88 -11.71
CA VAL A 30 6.00 14.61 -12.55
C VAL A 30 6.43 14.10 -13.92
N CYS A 31 7.48 14.68 -14.52
CA CYS A 31 8.02 14.23 -15.81
C CYS A 31 8.52 12.78 -15.75
N ASP A 32 9.32 12.40 -14.73
CA ASP A 32 9.77 11.00 -14.55
C ASP A 32 8.58 10.05 -14.38
N ALA A 33 7.57 10.42 -13.59
CA ALA A 33 6.37 9.61 -13.40
C ALA A 33 5.56 9.45 -14.69
N CYS A 34 5.33 10.53 -15.44
CA CYS A 34 4.66 10.48 -16.74
C CYS A 34 5.45 9.62 -17.74
N PHE A 35 6.78 9.73 -17.77
CA PHE A 35 7.60 8.95 -18.69
C PHE A 35 7.54 7.45 -18.40
N ARG A 36 7.52 7.05 -17.12
CA ARG A 36 7.33 5.65 -16.71
C ARG A 36 5.92 5.15 -17.01
N LEU A 37 4.88 5.92 -16.69
CA LEU A 37 3.48 5.52 -16.91
C LEU A 37 3.10 5.45 -18.39
N ALA A 38 3.61 6.38 -19.21
CA ALA A 38 3.29 6.45 -20.63
C ALA A 38 3.79 5.24 -21.41
N TRP A 39 4.74 4.48 -20.86
CA TRP A 39 5.48 3.46 -21.58
C TRP A 39 5.20 2.04 -21.10
N GLU A 40 4.32 1.84 -20.12
CA GLU A 40 4.03 0.54 -19.49
C GLU A 40 3.33 -0.49 -20.43
N PHE A 41 2.79 -0.05 -21.58
CA PHE A 41 2.10 -0.92 -22.53
C PHE A 41 2.95 -1.17 -23.80
N GLU A 42 3.25 -2.45 -24.07
CA GLU A 42 3.90 -2.98 -25.29
C GLU A 42 5.04 -2.13 -25.87
N MET A 43 6.24 -2.23 -25.27
CA MET A 43 7.41 -1.50 -25.74
C MET A 43 8.09 -2.19 -26.93
N SER A 44 8.39 -1.42 -27.97
CA SER A 44 9.38 -1.81 -28.98
C SER A 44 10.82 -1.74 -28.41
N PRO A 45 11.80 -2.45 -28.99
CA PRO A 45 13.18 -2.46 -28.45
C PRO A 45 13.86 -1.08 -28.44
N PHE A 46 13.46 -0.15 -29.32
CA PHE A 46 13.94 1.23 -29.29
C PHE A 46 13.42 2.01 -28.06
N GLN A 47 12.16 1.74 -27.72
CA GLN A 47 11.42 2.35 -26.63
C GLN A 47 11.97 1.92 -25.27
N GLU A 48 12.35 0.65 -25.11
CA GLU A 48 13.02 0.14 -23.91
C GLU A 48 14.38 0.82 -23.68
N ASN A 49 15.20 0.92 -24.73
CA ASN A 49 16.50 1.58 -24.66
C ASN A 49 16.35 3.06 -24.27
N ALA A 50 15.42 3.78 -24.88
CA ALA A 50 15.15 5.18 -24.54
C ALA A 50 14.74 5.34 -23.07
N LEU A 51 13.96 4.38 -22.55
CA LEU A 51 13.53 4.37 -21.15
C LEU A 51 14.68 4.09 -20.19
N GLU A 52 15.57 3.16 -20.50
CA GLU A 52 16.76 2.91 -19.68
C GLU A 52 17.64 4.17 -19.56
N TRP A 53 17.87 4.87 -20.68
CA TRP A 53 18.63 6.12 -20.66
C TRP A 53 17.93 7.21 -19.85
N ALA A 54 16.61 7.36 -20.02
CA ALA A 54 15.83 8.33 -19.25
C ALA A 54 15.91 8.02 -17.75
N GLU A 55 15.78 6.76 -17.34
CA GLU A 55 15.88 6.34 -15.94
C GLU A 55 17.24 6.69 -15.33
N VAL A 56 18.34 6.45 -16.06
CA VAL A 56 19.69 6.82 -15.63
C VAL A 56 19.79 8.34 -15.43
N THR A 57 19.28 9.12 -16.39
CA THR A 57 19.30 10.59 -16.31
C THR A 57 18.50 11.08 -15.11
N PHE A 58 17.26 10.65 -14.92
CA PHE A 58 16.43 11.09 -13.81
C PHE A 58 17.02 10.69 -12.46
N VAL A 59 17.49 9.44 -12.30
CA VAL A 59 18.17 9.00 -11.07
C VAL A 59 19.39 9.86 -10.77
N SER A 60 20.21 10.21 -11.78
CA SER A 60 21.37 11.07 -11.59
C SER A 60 21.00 12.48 -11.09
N VAL A 61 19.94 13.08 -11.64
CA VAL A 61 19.43 14.39 -11.22
C VAL A 61 18.98 14.35 -9.77
N PHE A 62 18.25 13.30 -9.38
CA PHE A 62 17.76 13.16 -8.01
C PHE A 62 18.85 12.85 -6.99
N VAL A 63 19.89 12.11 -7.37
CA VAL A 63 21.08 11.90 -6.53
C VAL A 63 21.80 13.23 -6.33
N GLY A 64 21.96 14.03 -7.38
CA GLY A 64 22.52 15.38 -7.29
C GLY A 64 21.70 16.29 -6.39
N GLU A 65 20.38 16.25 -6.52
CA GLU A 65 19.43 16.99 -5.67
C GLU A 65 19.59 16.63 -4.18
N ALA A 66 19.65 15.34 -3.87
CA ALA A 66 19.84 14.85 -2.51
C ALA A 66 21.21 15.25 -1.93
N ALA A 67 22.27 15.19 -2.75
CA ALA A 67 23.62 15.61 -2.36
C ALA A 67 23.69 17.12 -2.05
N LEU A 68 23.05 17.96 -2.88
CA LEU A 68 22.93 19.41 -2.65
C LEU A 68 22.19 19.73 -1.34
N LYS A 69 21.07 19.06 -1.08
CA LYS A 69 20.30 19.22 0.17
C LYS A 69 21.13 18.81 1.40
N LEU A 70 21.87 17.71 1.30
CA LEU A 70 22.75 17.25 2.37
C LEU A 70 23.89 18.24 2.63
N TYR A 71 24.52 18.76 1.57
CA TYR A 71 25.60 19.74 1.66
C TYR A 71 25.13 21.05 2.30
N ALA A 72 23.94 21.54 1.91
CA ALA A 72 23.33 22.74 2.48
C ALA A 72 23.05 22.62 3.99
N GLU A 73 22.65 21.44 4.48
CA GLU A 73 22.38 21.19 5.91
C GLU A 73 23.65 20.83 6.72
N GLY A 74 24.76 20.49 6.06
CA GLY A 74 26.11 20.39 6.62
C GLY A 74 26.36 19.32 7.70
N SER A 75 25.34 18.58 8.16
CA SER A 75 25.50 17.48 9.09
C SER A 75 24.37 16.46 8.93
N PHE A 76 24.72 15.17 8.76
CA PHE A 76 23.73 14.09 8.67
C PHE A 76 22.78 14.08 9.88
N ARG A 77 23.29 14.28 11.10
CA ARG A 77 22.45 14.38 12.32
C ARG A 77 21.50 15.57 12.30
N ALA A 78 21.91 16.71 11.73
CA ALA A 78 21.05 17.89 11.59
C ALA A 78 19.98 17.68 10.51
N PHE A 79 20.34 17.01 9.41
CA PHE A 79 19.42 16.60 8.35
C PHE A 79 18.31 15.68 8.90
N PHE A 80 18.67 14.61 9.62
CA PHE A 80 17.69 13.70 10.22
C PHE A 80 16.82 14.37 11.30
N LYS A 81 17.36 15.35 12.04
CA LYS A 81 16.61 16.08 13.07
C LYS A 81 15.63 17.10 12.47
N ARG A 82 15.98 17.75 11.35
CA ARG A 82 15.17 18.78 10.70
C ARG A 82 14.11 18.21 9.74
N TYR A 83 14.42 17.13 9.03
CA TYR A 83 13.54 16.50 8.03
C TYR A 83 12.76 15.28 8.54
N ARG A 84 12.59 15.20 9.87
CA ARG A 84 12.24 14.07 10.75
C ARG A 84 11.39 12.89 10.21
N SER A 85 10.58 13.04 9.17
CA SER A 85 9.90 11.90 8.54
C SER A 85 9.91 11.94 7.02
N TRP A 86 9.61 13.10 6.42
CA TRP A 86 9.46 13.17 4.96
C TRP A 86 10.79 13.20 4.19
N GLY A 87 11.77 13.98 4.64
CA GLY A 87 13.06 14.04 3.92
C GLY A 87 13.89 12.76 4.08
N VAL A 88 13.67 11.99 5.14
CA VAL A 88 14.25 10.64 5.29
C VAL A 88 13.72 9.69 4.23
N VAL A 89 12.39 9.69 4.02
CA VAL A 89 11.75 8.90 2.96
C VAL A 89 12.30 9.31 1.59
N GLN A 90 12.47 10.61 1.33
CA GLN A 90 13.04 11.08 0.06
C GLN A 90 14.47 10.58 -0.18
N VAL A 91 15.35 10.66 0.82
CA VAL A 91 16.73 10.14 0.69
C VAL A 91 16.73 8.63 0.52
N LEU A 92 15.87 7.90 1.26
CA LEU A 92 15.75 6.45 1.12
C LEU A 92 15.31 6.07 -0.30
N ILE A 93 14.32 6.75 -0.88
CA ILE A 93 13.88 6.46 -2.25
C ILE A 93 15.01 6.72 -3.25
N VAL A 94 15.77 7.81 -3.09
CA VAL A 94 16.92 8.10 -3.96
C VAL A 94 17.99 7.00 -3.89
N VAL A 95 18.32 6.53 -2.69
CA VAL A 95 19.27 5.43 -2.49
C VAL A 95 18.74 4.13 -3.10
N MET A 96 17.47 3.79 -2.87
CA MET A 96 16.85 2.60 -3.43
C MET A 96 16.80 2.64 -4.97
N SER A 97 16.54 3.80 -5.58
CA SER A 97 16.58 3.95 -7.04
C SER A 97 17.99 3.77 -7.60
N ALA A 98 19.02 4.29 -6.93
CA ALA A 98 20.40 4.10 -7.34
C ALA A 98 20.85 2.63 -7.21
N LEU A 99 20.44 1.96 -6.13
CA LEU A 99 20.69 0.53 -5.94
C LEU A 99 19.96 -0.33 -6.98
N ALA A 100 18.70 -0.01 -7.30
CA ALA A 100 17.94 -0.71 -8.33
C ALA A 100 18.63 -0.62 -9.70
N LEU A 101 19.15 0.56 -10.06
CA LEU A 101 19.92 0.76 -11.30
C LEU A 101 21.27 0.03 -11.27
N ALA A 102 21.95 -0.03 -10.12
CA ALA A 102 23.20 -0.77 -9.99
C ALA A 102 22.98 -2.28 -10.14
N VAL A 103 21.89 -2.81 -9.57
CA VAL A 103 21.51 -4.22 -9.67
C VAL A 103 21.07 -4.59 -11.08
N SER A 104 20.34 -3.71 -11.78
CA SER A 104 19.94 -3.99 -13.18
C SER A 104 21.15 -4.15 -14.10
N ARG A 105 22.25 -3.44 -13.84
CA ARG A 105 23.48 -3.52 -14.64
C ARG A 105 24.43 -4.67 -14.30
N THR A 106 24.28 -5.30 -13.14
CA THR A 106 25.14 -6.44 -12.76
C THR A 106 24.62 -7.78 -13.31
N GLY A 107 23.48 -7.80 -14.00
CA GLY A 107 22.96 -8.98 -14.69
C GLY A 107 22.57 -10.13 -13.76
N LEU A 108 22.46 -9.88 -12.44
CA LEU A 108 22.05 -10.89 -11.49
C LEU A 108 20.58 -11.25 -11.74
N PRO A 109 20.25 -12.55 -11.96
CA PRO A 109 18.88 -13.00 -12.14
C PRO A 109 18.16 -12.95 -10.79
N SER A 110 17.73 -11.75 -10.41
CA SER A 110 16.90 -11.52 -9.24
C SER A 110 15.48 -11.37 -9.75
N GLY A 111 14.70 -12.45 -9.61
CA GLY A 111 13.31 -12.60 -10.10
C GLY A 111 12.27 -11.67 -9.48
N ASP A 112 12.67 -10.50 -9.00
CA ASP A 112 11.78 -9.50 -8.41
C ASP A 112 12.32 -8.05 -8.46
N SER A 113 13.40 -7.78 -9.23
CA SER A 113 13.97 -6.43 -9.35
C SER A 113 13.00 -5.42 -10.00
N GLN A 114 11.99 -5.90 -10.74
CA GLN A 114 10.92 -5.07 -11.32
C GLN A 114 10.02 -4.41 -10.25
N SER A 115 9.86 -5.03 -9.08
CA SER A 115 9.01 -4.49 -8.01
C SER A 115 9.54 -3.18 -7.42
N PHE A 116 10.87 -3.01 -7.36
CA PHE A 116 11.50 -1.78 -6.85
C PHE A 116 11.30 -0.56 -7.78
N ARG A 117 11.01 -0.80 -9.06
CA ARG A 117 10.78 0.26 -10.06
C ARG A 117 9.60 1.17 -9.68
N HIS A 118 8.60 0.59 -9.03
CA HIS A 118 7.37 1.28 -8.65
C HIS A 118 7.51 2.13 -7.38
N ILE A 119 8.51 1.85 -6.53
CA ILE A 119 8.77 2.61 -5.29
C ILE A 119 9.08 4.09 -5.61
N VAL A 120 9.59 4.36 -6.80
CA VAL A 120 9.87 5.74 -7.27
C VAL A 120 8.61 6.59 -7.29
N MET A 121 7.43 6.01 -7.54
CA MET A 121 6.14 6.72 -7.57
C MET A 121 5.77 7.35 -6.22
N VAL A 122 6.35 6.88 -5.11
CA VAL A 122 6.18 7.51 -3.78
C VAL A 122 6.64 8.97 -3.79
N ARG A 123 7.56 9.36 -4.69
CA ARG A 123 7.96 10.76 -4.86
C ARG A 123 6.82 11.65 -5.32
N LEU A 124 5.78 11.13 -5.96
CA LEU A 124 4.58 11.90 -6.34
C LEU A 124 3.83 12.45 -5.11
N ALA A 125 3.96 11.82 -3.95
CA ALA A 125 3.42 12.38 -2.72
C ALA A 125 4.14 13.68 -2.28
N ASN A 126 5.32 14.02 -2.83
CA ASN A 126 5.92 15.35 -2.68
C ASN A 126 5.04 16.41 -3.31
N VAL A 127 4.46 16.12 -4.48
CA VAL A 127 3.57 17.04 -5.20
C VAL A 127 2.34 17.34 -4.35
N LEU A 128 1.78 16.31 -3.73
CA LEU A 128 0.66 16.45 -2.79
C LEU A 128 1.05 17.27 -1.55
N TYR A 129 2.26 17.12 -1.04
CA TYR A 129 2.74 17.86 0.14
C TYR A 129 3.10 19.33 -0.18
N ALA A 130 3.62 19.57 -1.37
CA ALA A 130 3.99 20.89 -1.85
C ALA A 130 2.77 21.74 -2.22
N ALA A 131 1.74 21.13 -2.80
CA ALA A 131 0.47 21.78 -3.12
C ALA A 131 -0.16 22.38 -1.84
N SER A 132 -0.19 23.70 -1.77
CA SER A 132 -0.68 24.45 -0.60
C SER A 132 -2.14 24.16 -0.27
N GLY A 133 -2.98 23.90 -1.29
CA GLY A 133 -4.39 23.58 -1.14
C GLY A 133 -4.69 22.20 -0.52
N THR A 134 -3.78 21.24 -0.63
CA THR A 134 -3.96 19.87 -0.11
C THR A 134 -3.33 19.66 1.27
N ARG A 135 -2.54 20.61 1.78
CA ARG A 135 -1.90 20.49 3.10
C ARG A 135 -2.91 20.31 4.23
N ALA A 136 -4.03 21.03 4.19
CA ALA A 136 -5.11 20.88 5.17
C ALA A 136 -5.68 19.45 5.14
N VAL A 137 -5.95 18.92 3.94
CA VAL A 137 -6.42 17.54 3.75
C VAL A 137 -5.38 16.53 4.23
N LEU A 138 -4.10 16.73 3.91
CA LEU A 138 -3.02 15.84 4.35
C LEU A 138 -2.82 15.84 5.86
N LEU A 139 -2.97 16.99 6.52
CA LEU A 139 -2.90 17.09 7.98
C LEU A 139 -4.09 16.41 8.64
N LEU A 140 -5.30 16.58 8.09
CA LEU A 140 -6.50 15.86 8.51
C LEU A 140 -6.34 14.36 8.32
N CYS A 141 -5.84 13.91 7.15
CA CYS A 141 -5.55 12.52 6.88
C CYS A 141 -4.52 11.97 7.89
N LYS A 142 -3.42 12.68 8.16
CA LYS A 142 -2.42 12.24 9.15
C LYS A 142 -3.01 12.11 10.55
N ALA A 143 -3.89 13.02 10.97
CA ALA A 143 -4.60 12.92 12.23
C ALA A 143 -5.57 11.72 12.23
N ALA A 144 -6.26 11.48 11.11
CA ALA A 144 -7.19 10.38 10.94
C ALA A 144 -6.49 9.02 10.82
N VAL A 145 -5.24 8.94 10.32
CA VAL A 145 -4.50 7.68 10.12
C VAL A 145 -4.45 6.87 11.41
N TRP A 146 -4.15 7.50 12.55
CA TRP A 146 -4.12 6.78 13.83
C TRP A 146 -5.48 6.21 14.22
N ARG A 147 -6.56 6.98 14.01
CA ARG A 147 -7.95 6.57 14.30
C ARG A 147 -8.40 5.44 13.37
N LEU A 148 -8.08 5.55 12.09
CA LEU A 148 -8.35 4.54 11.07
C LEU A 148 -7.54 3.27 11.30
N LEU A 149 -6.31 3.37 11.78
CA LEU A 149 -5.48 2.20 12.11
C LEU A 149 -6.08 1.40 13.27
N THR A 150 -6.60 2.08 14.30
CA THR A 150 -7.36 1.42 15.37
C THR A 150 -8.62 0.74 14.82
N SER A 151 -9.31 1.37 13.86
CA SER A 151 -10.46 0.74 13.20
C SER A 151 -10.11 -0.47 12.36
N LEU A 152 -9.03 -0.38 11.59
CA LEU A 152 -8.51 -1.47 10.80
C LEU A 152 -8.05 -2.64 11.68
N PHE A 153 -7.46 -2.35 12.84
CA PHE A 153 -7.09 -3.37 13.82
C PHE A 153 -8.30 -4.15 14.31
N TRP A 154 -9.37 -3.46 14.73
CA TRP A 154 -10.60 -4.12 15.17
C TRP A 154 -11.30 -4.88 14.05
N LEU A 155 -11.30 -4.34 12.83
CA LEU A 155 -11.78 -5.05 11.63
C LEU A 155 -11.02 -6.35 11.42
N THR A 156 -9.68 -6.28 11.41
CA THR A 156 -8.81 -7.44 11.23
C THR A 156 -9.01 -8.45 12.35
N PHE A 157 -9.15 -8.00 13.59
CA PHE A 157 -9.42 -8.85 14.74
C PHE A 157 -10.76 -9.58 14.61
N CYS A 158 -11.84 -8.89 14.23
CA CYS A 158 -13.13 -9.51 13.97
C CYS A 158 -13.08 -10.50 12.79
N VAL A 159 -12.41 -10.15 11.68
CA VAL A 159 -12.25 -11.10 10.57
C VAL A 159 -11.50 -12.35 11.03
N LEU A 160 -10.42 -12.18 11.80
CA LEU A 160 -9.59 -13.28 12.26
C LEU A 160 -10.32 -14.20 13.25
N VAL A 161 -11.01 -13.64 14.24
CA VAL A 161 -11.77 -14.43 15.22
C VAL A 161 -12.91 -15.17 14.54
N GLY A 162 -13.68 -14.50 13.67
CA GLY A 162 -14.72 -15.14 12.87
C GLY A 162 -14.16 -16.25 11.98
N ALA A 163 -13.00 -16.01 11.36
CA ALA A 163 -12.33 -16.99 10.50
C ALA A 163 -11.86 -18.21 11.29
N LEU A 164 -11.36 -18.05 12.51
CA LEU A 164 -10.96 -19.17 13.37
C LEU A 164 -12.15 -20.02 13.82
N ILE A 165 -13.28 -19.37 14.17
CA ILE A 165 -14.52 -20.06 14.54
C ILE A 165 -15.06 -20.84 13.34
N ALA A 166 -15.16 -20.18 12.18
CA ALA A 166 -15.70 -20.79 10.98
C ALA A 166 -14.78 -21.90 10.44
N HIS A 167 -13.46 -21.69 10.44
CA HIS A 167 -12.51 -22.71 10.03
C HIS A 167 -12.66 -23.96 10.90
N LYS A 168 -12.72 -23.84 12.23
CA LYS A 168 -12.97 -25.00 13.11
C LYS A 168 -14.32 -25.66 12.91
N THR A 169 -15.32 -24.92 12.45
CA THR A 169 -16.69 -25.44 12.28
C THR A 169 -16.86 -26.14 10.93
N PHE A 170 -16.16 -25.68 9.89
CA PHE A 170 -16.44 -26.05 8.51
C PHE A 170 -15.26 -26.71 7.78
N VAL A 171 -14.04 -26.75 8.34
CA VAL A 171 -12.85 -27.29 7.65
C VAL A 171 -13.08 -28.71 7.13
N ASP A 172 -13.57 -29.61 7.98
CA ASP A 172 -13.78 -31.01 7.63
C ASP A 172 -14.84 -31.17 6.52
N ALA A 173 -15.81 -30.26 6.43
CA ALA A 173 -16.86 -30.30 5.42
C ALA A 173 -16.29 -29.91 4.06
N PHE A 174 -15.49 -28.83 4.03
CA PHE A 174 -14.94 -28.30 2.80
C PHE A 174 -13.73 -29.08 2.27
N GLU A 175 -13.04 -29.86 3.11
CA GLU A 175 -11.99 -30.79 2.68
C GLU A 175 -12.55 -32.03 1.96
N GLY A 176 -13.76 -32.49 2.32
CA GLY A 176 -14.42 -33.62 1.67
C GLY A 176 -15.01 -33.33 0.29
N LEU A 177 -14.99 -32.07 -0.16
CA LEU A 177 -15.62 -31.61 -1.39
C LEU A 177 -14.65 -31.66 -2.58
N PRO A 178 -15.01 -32.30 -3.71
CA PRO A 178 -14.16 -32.32 -4.90
C PRO A 178 -13.92 -30.89 -5.42
N ASP A 179 -12.66 -30.55 -5.70
CA ASP A 179 -12.26 -29.23 -6.21
C ASP A 179 -12.64 -29.10 -7.70
N THR A 180 -13.94 -29.02 -7.94
CA THR A 180 -14.51 -28.82 -9.26
C THR A 180 -14.44 -27.32 -9.50
N GLY A 181 -13.46 -26.86 -10.29
CA GLY A 181 -13.21 -25.44 -10.57
C GLY A 181 -14.32 -24.71 -11.35
N ASP A 182 -15.56 -25.19 -11.24
CA ASP A 182 -16.74 -24.77 -11.96
C ASP A 182 -17.53 -23.79 -11.07
N GLU A 183 -17.67 -22.54 -11.50
CA GLU A 183 -18.31 -21.47 -10.71
C GLU A 183 -19.83 -21.65 -10.58
N THR A 184 -20.42 -22.54 -11.37
CA THR A 184 -21.84 -22.89 -11.37
C THR A 184 -22.21 -23.92 -10.32
N ILE A 185 -21.23 -24.63 -9.75
CA ILE A 185 -21.46 -25.58 -8.65
C ILE A 185 -21.34 -24.82 -7.33
N ARG A 186 -22.39 -24.91 -6.49
CA ARG A 186 -22.39 -24.33 -5.13
C ARG A 186 -21.24 -24.92 -4.32
N GLY A 187 -20.45 -24.07 -3.65
CA GLY A 187 -19.13 -24.44 -3.11
C GLY A 187 -17.94 -24.18 -4.05
N GLY A 188 -18.19 -23.58 -5.22
CA GLY A 188 -17.14 -23.04 -6.08
C GLY A 188 -16.25 -22.02 -5.35
N ARG A 189 -15.03 -21.85 -5.86
CA ARG A 189 -13.82 -21.15 -5.34
C ARG A 189 -13.97 -19.75 -4.69
N ARG A 190 -15.19 -19.22 -4.57
CA ARG A 190 -15.52 -17.88 -4.08
C ARG A 190 -15.77 -17.81 -2.56
N ALA A 191 -16.17 -18.89 -1.87
CA ALA A 191 -16.24 -18.89 -0.40
C ALA A 191 -15.89 -20.28 0.13
N THR A 192 -14.78 -20.40 0.87
CA THR A 192 -14.23 -21.70 1.26
C THR A 192 -13.55 -21.59 2.61
N PHE A 193 -13.78 -22.57 3.51
CA PHE A 193 -13.18 -22.62 4.85
C PHE A 193 -12.04 -23.65 4.98
N ARG A 194 -11.47 -24.11 3.85
CA ARG A 194 -10.39 -25.11 3.79
C ARG A 194 -9.13 -24.68 4.52
N ASN A 195 -8.70 -23.44 4.33
CA ASN A 195 -7.51 -22.88 4.98
C ASN A 195 -7.85 -21.59 5.71
N LEU A 196 -7.02 -21.20 6.68
CA LEU A 196 -7.19 -19.96 7.43
C LEU A 196 -7.26 -18.73 6.52
N ALA A 197 -6.44 -18.66 5.47
CA ALA A 197 -6.45 -17.54 4.53
C ALA A 197 -7.77 -17.40 3.77
N TRP A 198 -8.33 -18.51 3.27
CA TRP A 198 -9.63 -18.54 2.60
C TRP A 198 -10.78 -18.27 3.57
N SER A 199 -10.64 -18.70 4.82
CA SER A 199 -11.59 -18.39 5.90
C SER A 199 -11.61 -16.90 6.22
N CYS A 200 -10.44 -16.26 6.31
CA CYS A 200 -10.31 -14.81 6.46
C CYS A 200 -10.94 -14.07 5.27
N LEU A 201 -10.71 -14.51 4.03
CA LEU A 201 -11.30 -13.90 2.85
C LEU A 201 -12.83 -14.04 2.84
N SER A 202 -13.35 -15.21 3.21
CA SER A 202 -14.79 -15.48 3.28
C SER A 202 -15.48 -14.64 4.37
N MET A 203 -14.82 -14.47 5.52
CA MET A 203 -15.30 -13.60 6.61
C MET A 203 -15.22 -12.11 6.26
N LEU A 204 -14.20 -11.69 5.52
CA LEU A 204 -14.10 -10.33 5.01
C LEU A 204 -15.24 -10.04 4.01
N ARG A 205 -15.54 -10.98 3.11
CA ARG A 205 -16.69 -10.87 2.18
C ARG A 205 -18.03 -10.79 2.92
N LEU A 206 -18.18 -11.58 3.98
CA LEU A 206 -19.35 -11.56 4.85
C LEU A 206 -19.55 -10.15 5.49
N GLN A 207 -18.48 -9.42 5.80
CA GLN A 207 -18.55 -8.06 6.34
C GLN A 207 -18.85 -6.97 5.31
N THR A 208 -18.37 -7.05 4.08
CA THR A 208 -18.47 -5.97 3.06
C THR A 208 -19.80 -5.91 2.28
N SER A 209 -20.76 -6.75 2.66
CA SER A 209 -22.20 -6.56 2.47
C SER A 209 -22.88 -6.91 1.14
N ASP A 210 -22.16 -7.34 0.12
CA ASP A 210 -22.84 -7.72 -1.14
C ASP A 210 -23.17 -9.23 -1.23
N THR A 211 -22.34 -10.09 -0.65
CA THR A 211 -22.47 -11.57 -0.83
C THR A 211 -22.58 -12.34 0.49
N TRP A 212 -23.04 -11.68 1.56
CA TRP A 212 -23.14 -12.30 2.89
C TRP A 212 -24.08 -13.52 2.90
N ALA A 213 -25.17 -13.47 2.13
CA ALA A 213 -26.13 -14.56 2.03
C ALA A 213 -25.47 -15.80 1.42
N GLU A 214 -24.70 -15.64 0.35
CA GLU A 214 -23.97 -16.73 -0.32
C GLU A 214 -23.00 -17.42 0.65
N VAL A 215 -22.21 -16.65 1.40
CA VAL A 215 -21.24 -17.20 2.37
C VAL A 215 -21.94 -17.97 3.50
N VAL A 216 -23.08 -17.46 3.99
CA VAL A 216 -23.87 -18.14 5.03
C VAL A 216 -24.51 -19.41 4.47
N PHE A 217 -25.08 -19.37 3.26
CA PHE A 217 -25.69 -20.54 2.62
C PHE A 217 -24.66 -21.61 2.28
N ASP A 218 -23.47 -21.24 1.80
CA ASP A 218 -22.37 -22.17 1.53
C ASP A 218 -21.88 -22.84 2.83
N GLY A 219 -21.75 -22.07 3.92
CA GLY A 219 -21.43 -22.62 5.24
C GLY A 219 -22.52 -23.54 5.81
N MET A 220 -23.79 -23.17 5.61
CA MET A 220 -24.95 -23.94 6.06
C MET A 220 -25.04 -25.29 5.32
N TRP A 221 -24.85 -25.27 4.00
CA TRP A 221 -24.80 -26.48 3.18
C TRP A 221 -23.64 -27.39 3.54
N ALA A 222 -22.44 -26.82 3.77
CA ALA A 222 -21.28 -27.58 4.22
C ALA A 222 -21.53 -28.25 5.59
N ALA A 223 -22.21 -27.56 6.52
CA ALA A 223 -22.59 -28.15 7.80
C ALA A 223 -23.68 -29.23 7.67
N GLU A 224 -24.60 -29.11 6.71
CA GLU A 224 -25.61 -30.13 6.42
C GLU A 224 -24.98 -31.46 6.00
N LEU A 225 -23.95 -31.41 5.16
CA LEU A 225 -23.20 -32.59 4.70
C LEU A 225 -22.55 -33.39 5.84
N MET A 226 -22.17 -32.73 6.95
CA MET A 226 -21.48 -33.39 8.06
C MET A 226 -22.40 -33.83 9.21
N GLY A 227 -23.48 -33.08 9.47
CA GLY A 227 -24.33 -33.31 10.65
C GLY A 227 -25.83 -33.22 10.38
N GLY A 228 -26.25 -33.05 9.13
CA GLY A 228 -27.65 -32.87 8.77
C GLY A 228 -28.22 -31.50 9.16
N TRP A 229 -29.54 -31.36 9.01
CA TRP A 229 -30.27 -30.08 9.08
C TRP A 229 -30.10 -29.31 10.39
N ALA A 230 -29.90 -30.00 11.52
CA ALA A 230 -29.69 -29.36 12.82
C ALA A 230 -28.34 -28.60 12.89
N HIS A 231 -27.28 -29.19 12.36
CA HIS A 231 -25.95 -28.58 12.32
C HIS A 231 -25.91 -27.40 11.33
N ALA A 232 -26.62 -27.52 10.20
CA ALA A 232 -26.85 -26.43 9.26
C ALA A 232 -27.56 -25.23 9.92
N GLY A 233 -28.65 -25.49 10.66
CA GLY A 233 -29.36 -24.44 11.39
C GLY A 233 -28.50 -23.71 12.43
N TYR A 234 -27.76 -24.45 13.26
CA TYR A 234 -26.89 -23.85 14.27
C TYR A 234 -25.74 -23.03 13.67
N SER A 235 -25.12 -23.51 12.59
CA SER A 235 -24.02 -22.81 11.93
C SER A 235 -24.47 -21.51 11.26
N ALA A 236 -25.65 -21.51 10.64
CA ALA A 236 -26.27 -20.30 10.09
C ALA A 236 -26.57 -19.25 11.17
N VAL A 237 -27.07 -19.68 12.33
CA VAL A 237 -27.32 -18.78 13.48
C VAL A 237 -26.02 -18.17 13.98
N ILE A 238 -24.94 -18.94 14.14
CA ILE A 238 -23.64 -18.40 14.57
C ILE A 238 -23.12 -17.35 13.58
N MET A 239 -23.11 -17.67 12.28
CA MET A 239 -22.60 -16.76 11.25
C MET A 239 -23.45 -15.49 11.17
N PHE A 240 -24.77 -15.61 11.32
CA PHE A 240 -25.68 -14.48 11.34
C PHE A 240 -25.47 -13.61 12.58
N VAL A 241 -25.42 -14.19 13.78
CA VAL A 241 -25.13 -13.44 15.02
C VAL A 241 -23.77 -12.75 14.94
N TRP A 242 -22.75 -13.44 14.43
CA TRP A 242 -21.42 -12.86 14.21
C TRP A 242 -21.43 -11.69 13.23
N LEU A 243 -22.17 -11.82 12.11
CA LEU A 243 -22.35 -10.77 11.11
C LEU A 243 -22.90 -9.49 11.74
N TRP A 244 -23.99 -9.59 12.50
CA TRP A 244 -24.63 -8.44 13.13
C TRP A 244 -23.76 -7.82 14.22
N LEU A 245 -23.17 -8.65 15.08
CA LEU A 245 -22.30 -8.18 16.16
C LEU A 245 -21.07 -7.45 15.62
N SER A 246 -20.36 -8.05 14.67
CA SER A 246 -19.15 -7.46 14.09
C SER A 246 -19.45 -6.18 13.32
N ARG A 247 -20.55 -6.13 12.55
CA ARG A 247 -20.96 -4.90 11.85
C ARG A 247 -21.33 -3.79 12.81
N TYR A 248 -22.05 -4.09 13.88
CA TYR A 248 -22.41 -3.10 14.89
C TYR A 248 -21.16 -2.47 15.54
N ILE A 249 -20.20 -3.31 15.95
CA ILE A 249 -18.92 -2.85 16.52
C ILE A 249 -18.15 -1.99 15.51
N LEU A 250 -18.04 -2.45 14.27
CA LEU A 250 -17.28 -1.75 13.23
C LEU A 250 -17.92 -0.44 12.84
N GLN A 251 -19.23 -0.40 12.63
CA GLN A 251 -19.95 0.84 12.33
C GLN A 251 -19.82 1.86 13.47
N GLY A 252 -20.00 1.42 14.73
CA GLY A 252 -19.82 2.28 15.89
C GLY A 252 -18.40 2.86 15.96
N LEU A 253 -17.39 2.04 15.66
CA LEU A 253 -16.00 2.46 15.72
C LEU A 253 -15.57 3.34 14.53
N PHE A 254 -16.12 3.10 13.32
CA PHE A 254 -15.92 3.97 12.16
C PHE A 254 -16.58 5.34 12.37
N LEU A 255 -17.81 5.38 12.91
CA LEU A 255 -18.47 6.64 13.27
C LEU A 255 -17.68 7.39 14.34
N ALA A 256 -17.21 6.69 15.39
CA ALA A 256 -16.36 7.27 16.41
C ALA A 256 -14.99 7.73 15.89
N ALA A 257 -14.47 7.13 14.82
CA ALA A 257 -13.24 7.59 14.17
C ALA A 257 -13.46 8.81 13.25
N ALA A 258 -14.69 8.98 12.73
CA ALA A 258 -15.06 10.05 11.80
C ALA A 258 -15.46 11.37 12.50
N MET A 259 -16.02 11.31 13.71
CA MET A 259 -16.40 12.49 14.53
C MET A 259 -15.20 13.18 15.17
#